data_AF-A0A4Q8QG56-F1
#
_entry.id   AF-A0A4Q8QG56-F1
#
_cell.length_a   1.000
_cell.length_b   1.000
_cell.length_c   1.000
_cell.angle_alpha   90.00
_cell.angle_beta   90.00
_cell.angle_gamma   90.00
#
_symmetry.space_group_name_H-M   'P 1'
#
loop_
_entity.id
_entity.type
_entity.pdbx_description
1 polymer ?
#
loop_
_entity_poly.entity_id
_entity_poly.type
_entity_poly.pdbx_seq_one_letter_code
_entity_poly.pdbx_strand_id
1 'polypeptide(L)'
;MAQEFFEFLKEHYFIPFYFVTWVIAVFSYRKYFDTVLKYLPVLIAYTFFTELLGYFIKYHENFQFFSDERYNWHNVIIYNIYQVVVFSFFYWVYWKTVVTAKHKTWIKYGAIITFVAYLVSLFFQDPFHTNLYYADLVGSLVLLFAIYIYAKEKRADKSAYPLRQNLLFWISLGLAIFYLFFPFIFLIGYLKYEIWAQYNLQTILVILIVLMYALFSIGFILGKRRAFR
;
A
#
# COMPACT_ATOMS: atom_id res chain seq x y z
N MET A 1 -8.51 15.97 27.09
CA MET A 1 -7.81 14.67 26.97
C MET A 1 -8.71 13.53 26.46
N ALA A 2 -9.69 13.03 27.24
CA ALA A 2 -10.52 11.89 26.77
C ALA A 2 -11.44 12.25 25.58
N GLN A 3 -12.03 13.45 25.59
CA GLN A 3 -12.93 13.91 24.52
C GLN A 3 -12.18 14.21 23.22
N GLU A 4 -11.03 14.89 23.30
CA GLU A 4 -10.11 15.11 22.16
C GLU A 4 -9.61 13.80 21.56
N PHE A 5 -9.33 12.79 22.40
CA PHE A 5 -8.95 11.46 21.94
C PHE A 5 -10.09 10.76 21.19
N PHE A 6 -11.34 10.90 21.64
CA PHE A 6 -12.51 10.36 20.94
C PHE A 6 -12.79 11.07 19.61
N GLU A 7 -12.59 12.39 19.54
CA GLU A 7 -12.73 13.16 18.30
C GLU A 7 -11.62 12.79 17.30
N PHE A 8 -10.37 12.67 17.75
CA PHE A 8 -9.27 12.16 16.93
C PHE A 8 -9.56 10.75 16.37
N LEU A 9 -10.05 9.83 17.21
CA LEU A 9 -10.42 8.49 16.76
C LEU A 9 -11.56 8.50 15.75
N LYS A 10 -12.46 9.48 15.82
CA LYS A 10 -13.59 9.61 14.90
C LYS A 10 -13.17 10.22 13.56
N GLU A 11 -12.27 11.20 13.56
CA GLU A 11 -11.79 11.89 12.35
C GLU A 11 -10.66 11.14 11.63
N HIS A 12 -9.86 10.37 12.38
CA HIS A 12 -8.69 9.65 11.86
C HIS A 12 -8.75 8.14 12.16
N TYR A 13 -9.95 7.55 12.12
CA TYR A 13 -10.20 6.15 12.45
C TYR A 13 -9.36 5.13 11.67
N PHE A 14 -8.81 5.50 10.51
CA PHE A 14 -7.93 4.66 9.71
C PHE A 14 -6.53 4.48 10.33
N ILE A 15 -6.03 5.46 11.10
CA ILE A 15 -4.70 5.39 11.75
C ILE A 15 -4.64 4.28 12.81
N PRO A 16 -5.61 4.17 13.76
CA PRO A 16 -5.70 3.03 14.66
C PRO A 16 -5.81 1.69 13.92
N PHE A 17 -6.42 1.66 12.74
CA PHE A 17 -6.58 0.43 11.96
C PHE A 17 -5.24 -0.11 11.44
N TYR A 18 -4.32 0.77 11.02
CA TYR A 18 -2.95 0.40 10.69
C TYR A 18 -2.22 -0.16 11.92
N PHE A 19 -2.37 0.48 13.08
CA PHE A 19 -1.75 0.02 14.32
C PHE A 19 -2.26 -1.37 14.75
N VAL A 20 -3.57 -1.59 14.73
CA VAL A 20 -4.17 -2.90 15.05
C VAL A 20 -3.66 -3.97 14.08
N THR A 21 -3.63 -3.67 12.78
CA THR A 21 -3.11 -4.62 11.78
C THR A 21 -1.63 -4.93 12.00
N TRP A 22 -0.83 -3.92 12.35
CA TRP A 22 0.58 -4.09 12.70
C TRP A 22 0.76 -5.01 13.91
N VAL A 23 0.00 -4.78 14.98
CA VAL A 23 0.02 -5.59 16.20
C VAL A 23 -0.32 -7.05 15.88
N ILE A 24 -1.39 -7.28 15.10
CA ILE A 24 -1.77 -8.63 14.63
C ILE A 24 -0.64 -9.26 13.81
N ALA A 25 0.02 -8.50 12.94
CA ALA A 25 1.14 -8.96 12.14
C ALA A 25 2.30 -9.42 13.04
N VAL A 26 2.70 -8.61 14.02
CA VAL A 26 3.79 -8.94 14.96
C VAL A 26 3.46 -10.17 15.79
N PHE A 27 2.25 -10.28 16.34
CA PHE A 27 1.85 -11.46 17.12
C PHE A 27 1.81 -12.74 16.28
N SER A 28 1.42 -12.63 15.00
CA SER A 28 1.40 -13.75 14.07
C SER A 28 2.75 -14.02 13.39
N TYR A 29 3.80 -13.25 13.69
CA TYR A 29 5.09 -13.28 12.98
C TYR A 29 5.74 -14.66 12.92
N ARG A 30 5.61 -15.46 13.98
CA ARG A 30 6.08 -16.86 14.04
C ARG A 30 5.55 -17.74 12.91
N LYS A 31 4.43 -17.35 12.27
CA LYS A 31 3.81 -18.12 11.18
C LYS A 31 4.44 -17.86 9.81
N TYR A 32 5.18 -16.78 9.62
CA TYR A 32 5.67 -16.40 8.28
C TYR A 32 7.07 -15.73 8.27
N PHE A 33 7.78 -15.69 9.41
CA PHE A 33 9.13 -15.12 9.52
C PHE A 33 10.16 -15.75 8.56
N ASP A 34 9.94 -16.99 8.13
CA ASP A 34 10.79 -17.73 7.19
C ASP A 34 10.34 -17.62 5.73
N THR A 35 9.35 -16.77 5.45
CA THR A 35 8.78 -16.57 4.12
C THR A 35 9.26 -15.26 3.51
N VAL A 36 8.92 -15.02 2.24
CA VAL A 36 9.15 -13.74 1.58
C VAL A 36 8.43 -12.57 2.27
N LEU A 37 7.36 -12.82 3.03
CA LEU A 37 6.58 -11.79 3.73
C LEU A 37 7.17 -11.39 5.08
N LYS A 38 8.37 -11.85 5.44
CA LYS A 38 8.99 -11.53 6.74
C LYS A 38 9.17 -10.03 7.01
N TYR A 39 9.29 -9.19 5.98
CA TYR A 39 9.39 -7.74 6.15
C TYR A 39 8.04 -7.01 6.06
N LEU A 40 6.93 -7.73 5.84
CA LEU A 40 5.60 -7.13 5.77
C LEU A 40 5.21 -6.36 7.06
N PRO A 41 5.52 -6.84 8.29
CA PRO A 41 5.27 -6.05 9.51
C PRO A 41 6.03 -4.75 9.55
N VAL A 42 7.26 -4.74 9.01
CA VAL A 42 8.08 -3.53 8.92
C VAL A 42 7.44 -2.55 7.94
N LEU A 43 6.94 -3.03 6.80
CA LEU A 43 6.20 -2.19 5.86
C LEU A 43 4.93 -1.60 6.49
N ILE A 44 4.14 -2.41 7.21
CA ILE A 44 2.92 -1.94 7.87
C ILE A 44 3.27 -0.91 8.97
N ALA A 45 4.34 -1.14 9.73
CA ALA A 45 4.86 -0.16 10.69
C ALA A 45 5.24 1.14 9.99
N TYR A 46 5.94 1.04 8.85
CA TYR A 46 6.34 2.18 8.05
C TYR A 46 5.13 2.96 7.53
N THR A 47 4.06 2.29 7.06
CA THR A 47 2.79 2.94 6.73
C THR A 47 2.20 3.67 7.95
N PHE A 48 2.09 2.98 9.08
CA PHE A 48 1.54 3.57 10.31
C PHE A 48 2.30 4.84 10.73
N PHE A 49 3.64 4.77 10.76
CA PHE A 49 4.46 5.93 11.13
C PHE A 49 4.43 7.03 10.08
N THR A 50 4.32 6.70 8.79
CA THR A 50 4.18 7.70 7.72
C THR A 50 2.86 8.47 7.86
N GLU A 51 1.77 7.77 8.17
CA GLU A 51 0.45 8.38 8.36
C GLU A 51 0.37 9.17 9.67
N LEU A 52 0.97 8.64 10.73
CA LEU A 52 1.10 9.35 12.01
C LEU A 52 1.94 10.63 11.85
N LEU A 53 3.03 10.58 11.09
CA LEU A 53 3.84 11.74 10.76
C LEU A 53 3.03 12.74 9.93
N GLY A 54 2.29 12.28 8.91
CA GLY A 54 1.40 13.14 8.12
C GLY A 54 0.34 13.86 8.97
N TYR A 55 -0.24 13.16 9.94
CA TYR A 55 -1.11 13.76 10.94
C TYR A 55 -0.37 14.83 11.76
N PHE A 56 0.78 14.49 12.34
CA PHE A 56 1.51 15.46 13.18
C PHE A 56 1.90 16.72 12.43
N ILE A 57 2.35 16.60 11.18
CA ILE A 57 2.74 17.77 10.39
C ILE A 57 1.52 18.65 10.06
N LYS A 58 0.36 18.04 9.80
CA LYS A 58 -0.85 18.79 9.48
C LYS A 58 -1.40 19.57 10.68
N TYR A 59 -1.30 19.03 11.89
CA TYR A 59 -1.96 19.58 13.08
C TYR A 59 -1.00 20.21 14.11
N HIS A 60 0.31 20.12 13.90
CA HIS A 60 1.32 20.74 14.78
C HIS A 60 2.38 21.50 13.98
N GLU A 61 2.39 22.82 14.13
CA GLU A 61 3.33 23.74 13.47
C GLU A 61 4.80 23.38 13.73
N ASN A 62 5.13 22.85 14.91
CA ASN A 62 6.49 22.44 15.29
C ASN A 62 7.05 21.27 14.46
N PHE A 63 6.19 20.51 13.76
CA PHE A 63 6.59 19.40 12.90
C PHE A 63 6.61 19.76 11.43
N GLN A 64 6.20 20.98 11.06
CA GLN A 64 6.28 21.45 9.68
C GLN A 64 7.75 21.63 9.28
N PHE A 65 8.15 20.94 8.21
CA PHE A 65 9.49 21.07 7.64
C PHE A 65 9.76 22.47 7.05
N PHE A 66 8.70 23.27 6.84
CA PHE A 66 8.76 24.59 6.23
C PHE A 66 7.84 25.55 7.01
N SER A 67 8.33 26.75 7.31
CA SER A 67 7.69 27.73 8.20
C SER A 67 6.70 28.70 7.53
N ASP A 68 6.46 28.57 6.23
CA ASP A 68 5.49 29.40 5.48
C ASP A 68 4.18 28.63 5.31
N GLU A 69 3.04 29.22 5.72
CA GLU A 69 1.70 28.61 5.60
C GLU A 69 1.36 28.23 4.15
N ARG A 70 1.97 28.92 3.18
CA ARG A 70 1.87 28.59 1.75
C ARG A 70 2.49 27.25 1.38
N TYR A 71 3.16 26.55 2.28
CA TYR A 71 3.90 25.31 2.05
C TYR A 71 3.46 24.13 2.95
N ASN A 72 2.30 24.25 3.61
CA ASN A 72 1.70 23.20 4.46
C ASN A 72 1.43 21.83 3.75
N TRP A 73 1.60 21.79 2.43
CA TRP A 73 1.46 20.67 1.49
C TRP A 73 2.80 19.97 1.17
N HIS A 74 3.92 20.37 1.79
CA HIS A 74 5.28 19.86 1.52
C HIS A 74 5.56 18.42 1.97
N ASN A 75 4.58 17.72 2.54
CA ASN A 75 4.74 16.30 2.93
C ASN A 75 4.50 15.34 1.78
N VAL A 76 4.08 15.84 0.63
CA VAL A 76 3.82 15.03 -0.56
C VAL A 76 5.05 14.24 -0.98
N ILE A 77 6.26 14.76 -0.75
CA ILE A 77 7.51 14.01 -0.97
C ILE A 77 7.59 12.73 -0.11
N ILE A 78 7.14 12.78 1.14
CA ILE A 78 7.14 11.62 2.04
C ILE A 78 6.22 10.54 1.45
N TYR A 79 5.06 10.93 0.95
CA TYR A 79 4.11 10.03 0.31
C TYR A 79 4.62 9.48 -1.03
N ASN A 80 5.32 10.29 -1.84
CA ASN A 80 5.97 9.84 -3.07
C ASN A 80 7.05 8.78 -2.78
N ILE A 81 7.92 9.02 -1.79
CA ILE A 81 8.93 8.04 -1.36
C ILE A 81 8.24 6.77 -0.83
N TYR A 82 7.20 6.94 -0.02
CA TYR A 82 6.41 5.84 0.52
C TYR A 82 5.87 4.94 -0.60
N GLN A 83 5.28 5.50 -1.66
CA GLN A 83 4.77 4.72 -2.80
C GLN A 83 5.87 3.91 -3.49
N VAL A 84 7.03 4.53 -3.73
CA VAL A 84 8.19 3.84 -4.32
C VAL A 84 8.62 2.66 -3.45
N VAL A 85 8.68 2.83 -2.13
CA VAL A 85 9.02 1.74 -1.19
C VAL A 85 7.99 0.62 -1.23
N VAL A 86 6.69 0.96 -1.21
CA VAL A 86 5.59 -0.01 -1.25
C VAL A 86 5.63 -0.84 -2.54
N PHE A 87 5.74 -0.19 -3.70
CA PHE A 87 5.84 -0.90 -4.98
C PHE A 87 7.09 -1.77 -5.05
N SER A 88 8.24 -1.25 -4.62
CA SER A 88 9.51 -2.00 -4.58
C SER A 88 9.37 -3.28 -3.75
N PHE A 89 8.76 -3.17 -2.57
CA PHE A 89 8.54 -4.31 -1.68
C PHE A 89 7.65 -5.36 -2.35
N PHE A 90 6.50 -4.98 -2.88
CA PHE A 90 5.57 -5.95 -3.45
C PHE A 90 6.08 -6.57 -4.75
N TYR A 91 6.76 -5.82 -5.62
CA TYR A 91 7.42 -6.41 -6.78
C TYR A 91 8.48 -7.43 -6.38
N TRP A 92 9.28 -7.13 -5.34
CA TRP A 92 10.24 -8.09 -4.81
C TRP A 92 9.56 -9.35 -4.26
N VAL A 93 8.46 -9.20 -3.50
CA VAL A 93 7.66 -10.34 -2.99
C VAL A 93 7.20 -11.22 -4.16
N TYR A 94 6.50 -10.65 -5.14
CA TYR A 94 5.97 -11.44 -6.26
C TYR A 94 7.07 -12.04 -7.12
N TRP A 95 8.15 -11.31 -7.39
CA TRP A 95 9.31 -11.82 -8.12
C TRP A 95 9.97 -13.03 -7.44
N LYS A 96 10.05 -13.03 -6.10
CA LYS A 96 10.58 -14.14 -5.31
C LYS A 96 9.62 -15.31 -5.20
N THR A 97 8.31 -15.08 -5.24
CA THR A 97 7.30 -16.13 -5.07
C THR A 97 7.00 -16.90 -6.36
N VAL A 98 6.91 -16.22 -7.50
CA VAL A 98 6.60 -16.91 -8.76
C VAL A 98 7.71 -17.91 -9.10
N VAL A 99 7.36 -19.04 -9.72
CA VAL A 99 8.30 -20.13 -10.01
C VAL A 99 8.82 -20.03 -11.44
N THR A 100 7.95 -19.73 -12.41
CA THR A 100 8.32 -19.75 -13.83
C THR A 100 9.30 -18.63 -14.16
N ALA A 101 10.44 -18.96 -14.77
CA ALA A 101 11.48 -17.99 -15.13
C ALA A 101 10.96 -16.85 -16.04
N LYS A 102 10.05 -17.18 -16.97
CA LYS A 102 9.38 -16.21 -17.83
C LYS A 102 8.55 -15.20 -17.03
N HIS A 103 7.76 -15.67 -16.07
CA HIS A 103 6.96 -14.81 -15.20
C HIS A 103 7.82 -13.94 -14.27
N LYS A 104 8.94 -14.46 -13.74
CA LYS A 104 9.93 -13.66 -13.00
C LYS A 104 10.46 -12.51 -13.84
N THR A 105 10.78 -12.80 -15.09
CA THR A 105 11.32 -11.80 -16.04
C THR A 105 10.29 -10.72 -16.35
N TRP A 106 9.02 -11.08 -16.53
CA TRP A 106 7.93 -10.12 -16.71
C TRP A 106 7.75 -9.20 -15.50
N ILE A 107 7.76 -9.73 -14.27
CA ILE A 107 7.65 -8.90 -13.06
C ILE A 107 8.86 -7.97 -12.93
N LYS A 108 10.07 -8.46 -13.24
CA LYS A 108 11.30 -7.63 -13.22
C LYS A 108 11.20 -6.47 -14.21
N TYR A 109 10.77 -6.72 -15.46
CA TYR A 109 10.60 -5.65 -16.44
C TYR A 109 9.47 -4.70 -16.05
N GLY A 110 8.37 -5.21 -15.49
CA GLY A 110 7.30 -4.38 -14.93
C GLY A 110 7.84 -3.42 -13.87
N ALA A 111 8.63 -3.92 -12.91
CA ALA A 111 9.24 -3.09 -11.88
C ALA A 111 10.15 -2.00 -12.49
N ILE A 112 10.98 -2.34 -13.48
CA ILE A 112 11.82 -1.38 -14.20
C ILE A 112 10.97 -0.30 -14.87
N ILE A 113 9.89 -0.68 -15.55
CA ILE A 113 8.95 0.26 -16.19
C ILE A 113 8.36 1.21 -15.15
N THR A 114 7.96 0.72 -13.98
CA THR A 114 7.46 1.58 -12.89
C THR A 114 8.51 2.58 -12.43
N PHE A 115 9.75 2.17 -12.20
CA PHE A 115 10.81 3.11 -11.79
C PHE A 115 11.14 4.13 -12.87
N VAL A 116 11.17 3.71 -14.14
CA VAL A 116 11.32 4.64 -15.26
C VAL A 116 10.15 5.63 -15.29
N ALA A 117 8.92 5.18 -15.05
CA ALA A 117 7.76 6.07 -14.96
C ALA A 117 7.91 7.09 -13.82
N TYR A 118 8.39 6.69 -12.64
CA TYR A 118 8.72 7.65 -11.57
C TYR A 118 9.76 8.67 -12.01
N LEU A 119 10.88 8.23 -12.60
CA LEU A 119 11.94 9.13 -13.08
C LEU A 119 11.42 10.11 -14.15
N VAL A 120 10.60 9.60 -15.09
CA VAL A 120 9.99 10.42 -16.14
C VAL A 120 9.00 11.42 -15.54
N SER A 121 8.18 11.01 -14.57
CA SER A 121 7.22 11.90 -13.91
C SER A 121 7.88 13.07 -13.19
N LEU A 122 9.12 12.93 -12.70
CA LEU A 122 9.87 14.05 -12.10
C LEU A 122 10.13 15.22 -13.06
N PHE A 123 10.08 14.99 -14.38
CA PHE A 123 10.21 16.05 -15.37
C PHE A 123 8.90 16.80 -15.64
N PHE A 124 7.76 16.21 -15.28
CA PHE A 124 6.42 16.76 -15.55
C PHE A 124 5.70 17.21 -14.28
N GLN A 125 6.10 16.71 -13.13
CA GLN A 125 5.46 16.91 -11.84
C GLN A 125 6.51 17.26 -10.79
N ASP A 126 6.26 18.33 -10.03
CA ASP A 126 7.11 18.67 -8.90
C ASP A 126 6.82 17.70 -7.73
N PRO A 127 7.76 16.82 -7.35
CA PRO A 127 7.56 15.82 -6.32
C PRO A 127 7.43 16.39 -4.89
N PHE A 128 7.83 17.66 -4.69
CA PHE A 128 7.67 18.35 -3.40
C PHE A 128 6.24 18.86 -3.18
N HIS A 129 5.51 19.05 -4.28
CA HIS A 129 4.22 19.73 -4.29
C HIS A 129 3.07 18.82 -4.77
N THR A 130 3.37 17.80 -5.57
CA THR A 130 2.35 16.94 -6.19
C THR A 130 2.72 15.48 -6.08
N ASN A 131 1.72 14.62 -5.83
CA ASN A 131 1.94 13.19 -5.91
C ASN A 131 2.23 12.84 -7.37
N LEU A 132 3.12 11.88 -7.59
CA LEU A 132 3.50 11.42 -8.92
C LEU A 132 2.43 10.47 -9.50
N TYR A 133 1.18 10.94 -9.57
CA TYR A 133 -0.01 10.15 -9.84
C TYR A 133 0.01 9.41 -11.19
N TYR A 134 0.74 9.91 -12.20
CA TYR A 134 0.98 9.17 -13.45
C TYR A 134 1.87 7.94 -13.22
N ALA A 135 2.92 8.09 -12.42
CA ALA A 135 3.79 6.97 -12.06
C ALA A 135 3.06 5.98 -11.14
N ASP A 136 2.25 6.49 -10.21
CA ASP A 136 1.42 5.66 -9.33
C ASP A 136 0.41 4.82 -10.13
N LEU A 137 -0.19 5.37 -11.18
CA LEU A 137 -1.07 4.63 -12.10
C LEU A 137 -0.32 3.49 -12.78
N VAL A 138 0.85 3.76 -13.37
CA VAL A 138 1.69 2.73 -14.00
C VAL A 138 2.08 1.66 -12.98
N GLY A 139 2.53 2.07 -11.80
CA GLY A 139 2.93 1.17 -10.72
C GLY A 139 1.79 0.26 -10.26
N SER A 140 0.59 0.83 -10.12
CA SER A 140 -0.62 0.10 -9.75
C SER A 140 -0.99 -0.95 -10.81
N LEU A 141 -1.00 -0.60 -12.09
CA LEU A 141 -1.32 -1.53 -13.17
C LEU A 141 -0.31 -2.67 -13.26
N VAL A 142 0.99 -2.37 -13.13
CA VAL A 142 2.05 -3.38 -13.09
C VAL A 142 1.89 -4.29 -11.87
N LEU A 143 1.50 -3.75 -10.71
CA LEU A 143 1.27 -4.53 -9.50
C LEU A 143 0.07 -5.47 -9.66
N LEU A 144 -1.05 -4.99 -10.22
CA LEU A 144 -2.20 -5.83 -10.55
C LEU A 144 -1.81 -6.96 -11.52
N PHE A 145 -0.96 -6.67 -12.50
CA PHE A 145 -0.43 -7.68 -13.40
C PHE A 145 0.45 -8.72 -12.69
N ALA A 146 1.32 -8.29 -11.76
CA ALA A 146 2.11 -9.21 -10.93
C ALA A 146 1.23 -10.11 -10.04
N ILE A 147 0.17 -9.54 -9.45
CA ILE A 147 -0.83 -10.28 -8.68
C ILE A 147 -1.54 -11.32 -9.57
N TYR A 148 -1.93 -10.93 -10.78
CA TYR A 148 -2.56 -11.83 -11.75
C TYR A 148 -1.65 -13.01 -12.11
N ILE A 149 -0.37 -12.76 -12.39
CA ILE A 149 0.63 -13.80 -12.66
C ILE A 149 0.73 -14.76 -11.47
N TYR A 150 0.88 -14.22 -10.25
CA TYR A 150 0.94 -15.03 -9.04
C TYR A 150 -0.31 -15.90 -8.87
N ALA A 151 -1.49 -15.33 -9.03
CA ALA A 151 -2.75 -16.07 -8.94
C ALA A 151 -2.86 -17.16 -10.01
N LYS A 152 -2.39 -16.90 -11.24
CA LYS A 152 -2.37 -17.86 -12.33
C LYS A 152 -1.46 -19.05 -12.01
N GLU A 153 -0.24 -18.81 -11.53
CA GLU A 153 0.67 -19.89 -11.14
C GLU A 153 0.12 -20.67 -9.95
N LYS A 154 -0.40 -19.99 -8.92
CA LYS A 154 -0.89 -20.67 -7.72
C LYS A 154 -2.15 -21.50 -7.98
N ARG A 155 -2.96 -21.17 -9.00
CA ARG A 155 -4.06 -22.03 -9.46
C ARG A 155 -3.59 -23.29 -10.16
N ALA A 156 -2.43 -23.25 -10.83
CA ALA A 156 -1.85 -24.41 -11.50
C ALA A 156 -1.08 -25.33 -10.52
N ASP A 157 -0.71 -24.80 -9.36
CA ASP A 157 0.00 -25.52 -8.30
C ASP A 157 -0.92 -26.53 -7.58
N LYS A 158 -0.44 -27.78 -7.42
CA LYS A 158 -1.14 -28.87 -6.74
C LYS A 158 -0.84 -28.87 -5.24
N SER A 159 -0.83 -27.70 -4.61
CA SER A 159 -0.52 -27.59 -3.18
C SER A 159 -1.56 -28.36 -2.34
N ALA A 160 -1.09 -29.09 -1.33
CA ALA A 160 -1.95 -29.82 -0.40
C ALA A 160 -2.74 -28.90 0.55
N TYR A 161 -2.43 -27.60 0.56
CA TYR A 161 -3.05 -26.62 1.44
C TYR A 161 -4.06 -25.73 0.71
N PRO A 162 -5.25 -25.45 1.31
CA PRO A 162 -6.20 -24.51 0.75
C PRO A 162 -5.61 -23.11 0.59
N LEU A 163 -5.95 -22.42 -0.51
CA LEU A 163 -5.53 -21.03 -0.79
C LEU A 163 -5.80 -20.06 0.37
N ARG A 164 -6.93 -20.25 1.08
CA ARG A 164 -7.31 -19.43 2.24
C ARG A 164 -6.34 -19.52 3.43
N GLN A 165 -5.48 -20.54 3.47
CA GLN A 165 -4.44 -20.68 4.51
C GLN A 165 -3.11 -20.03 4.10
N ASN A 166 -2.98 -19.57 2.85
CA ASN A 166 -1.81 -18.84 2.39
C ASN A 166 -2.00 -17.34 2.68
N LEU A 167 -1.10 -16.74 3.47
CA LEU A 167 -1.23 -15.32 3.82
C LEU A 167 -1.01 -14.43 2.58
N LEU A 168 -0.12 -14.78 1.65
CA LEU A 168 0.07 -14.00 0.42
C LEU A 168 -1.19 -13.94 -0.46
N PHE A 169 -2.07 -14.95 -0.38
CA PHE A 169 -3.38 -14.89 -1.06
C PHE A 169 -4.23 -13.72 -0.53
N TRP A 170 -4.37 -13.60 0.79
CA TRP A 170 -5.13 -12.51 1.42
C TRP A 170 -4.49 -11.14 1.18
N ILE A 171 -3.16 -11.06 1.25
CA ILE A 171 -2.43 -9.84 0.91
C ILE A 171 -2.69 -9.45 -0.55
N SER A 172 -2.58 -10.41 -1.48
CA SER A 172 -2.82 -10.15 -2.91
C SER A 172 -4.26 -9.73 -3.18
N LEU A 173 -5.24 -10.30 -2.47
CA LEU A 173 -6.64 -9.92 -2.60
C LEU A 173 -6.89 -8.48 -2.13
N GLY A 174 -6.33 -8.09 -0.98
CA GLY A 174 -6.44 -6.73 -0.47
C GLY A 174 -5.77 -5.71 -1.41
N LEU A 175 -4.56 -6.01 -1.87
CA LEU A 175 -3.85 -5.18 -2.84
C LEU A 175 -4.62 -5.07 -4.16
N ALA A 176 -5.15 -6.17 -4.69
CA ALA A 176 -5.88 -6.16 -5.95
C ALA A 176 -7.11 -5.25 -5.88
N ILE A 177 -7.88 -5.34 -4.79
CA ILE A 177 -9.06 -4.50 -4.59
C ILE A 177 -8.63 -3.04 -4.47
N PHE A 178 -7.63 -2.72 -3.63
CA PHE A 178 -7.19 -1.35 -3.43
C PHE A 178 -6.63 -0.72 -4.72
N TYR A 179 -5.65 -1.36 -5.35
CA TYR A 179 -4.94 -0.84 -6.52
C TYR A 179 -5.76 -0.85 -7.81
N LEU A 180 -6.92 -1.52 -7.82
CA LEU A 180 -7.88 -1.39 -8.92
C LEU A 180 -8.55 -0.01 -8.94
N PHE A 181 -8.76 0.62 -7.79
CA PHE A 181 -9.48 1.90 -7.68
C PHE A 181 -8.56 3.08 -7.33
N PHE A 182 -7.58 2.85 -6.45
CA PHE A 182 -6.64 3.85 -5.95
C PHE A 182 -6.07 4.80 -7.03
N PRO A 183 -5.44 4.31 -8.11
CA PRO A 183 -4.78 5.21 -9.06
C PRO A 183 -5.77 6.09 -9.81
N PHE A 184 -6.99 5.60 -10.07
CA PHE A 184 -8.04 6.38 -10.73
C PHE A 184 -8.64 7.44 -9.80
N ILE A 185 -8.81 7.12 -8.51
CA ILE A 185 -9.25 8.10 -7.51
C ILE A 185 -8.24 9.26 -7.43
N PHE A 186 -6.94 8.96 -7.39
CA PHE A 186 -5.89 9.98 -7.39
C PHE A 186 -5.85 10.77 -8.69
N LEU A 187 -5.94 10.11 -9.84
CA LEU A 187 -5.99 10.76 -11.14
C LEU A 187 -7.17 11.75 -11.24
N ILE A 188 -8.36 11.35 -10.77
CA ILE A 188 -9.54 12.23 -10.73
C ILE A 188 -9.31 13.38 -9.74
N GLY A 189 -8.74 13.11 -8.56
CA GLY A 189 -8.42 14.14 -7.56
C GLY A 189 -7.53 15.25 -8.09
N TYR A 190 -6.56 14.91 -8.95
CA TYR A 190 -5.64 15.89 -9.55
C TYR A 190 -6.17 16.53 -10.84
N LEU A 191 -6.89 15.80 -11.69
CA LEU A 191 -7.36 16.33 -12.98
C LEU A 191 -8.72 17.02 -12.90
N LYS A 192 -9.59 16.59 -11.97
CA LYS A 192 -10.99 17.03 -11.85
C LYS A 192 -11.43 17.04 -10.38
N TYR A 193 -10.86 17.95 -9.60
CA TYR A 193 -11.12 18.07 -8.16
C TYR A 193 -12.62 18.23 -7.82
N GLU A 194 -13.40 18.94 -8.65
CA GLU A 194 -14.84 19.10 -8.45
C GLU A 194 -15.58 17.75 -8.39
N ILE A 195 -15.24 16.82 -9.28
CA ILE A 195 -15.81 15.46 -9.28
C ILE A 195 -15.36 14.71 -8.03
N TRP A 196 -14.08 14.84 -7.66
CA TRP A 196 -13.53 14.19 -6.47
C TRP A 196 -14.27 14.61 -5.19
N ALA A 197 -14.57 15.91 -5.07
CA ALA A 197 -15.34 16.46 -3.97
C ALA A 197 -16.82 16.05 -4.03
N GLN A 198 -17.47 16.18 -5.19
CA GLN A 198 -18.89 15.89 -5.37
C GLN A 198 -19.25 14.44 -4.99
N TYR A 199 -18.40 13.49 -5.34
CA TYR A 199 -18.62 12.07 -5.06
C TYR A 199 -17.94 11.59 -3.77
N ASN A 200 -17.36 12.48 -2.97
CA ASN A 200 -16.65 12.16 -1.73
C ASN A 200 -15.63 11.02 -1.92
N LEU A 201 -14.81 11.08 -2.96
CA LEU A 201 -13.86 10.01 -3.30
C LEU A 201 -12.82 9.77 -2.19
N GLN A 202 -12.59 10.76 -1.33
CA GLN A 202 -11.81 10.58 -0.09
C GLN A 202 -12.37 9.48 0.80
N THR A 203 -13.69 9.48 1.03
CA THR A 203 -14.35 8.48 1.88
C THR A 203 -14.21 7.09 1.27
N ILE A 204 -14.37 6.99 -0.06
CA ILE A 204 -14.19 5.73 -0.80
C ILE A 204 -12.75 5.22 -0.64
N LEU A 205 -11.75 6.10 -0.77
CA LEU A 205 -10.35 5.75 -0.56
C LEU A 205 -10.11 5.20 0.85
N VAL A 206 -10.63 5.85 1.88
CA VAL A 206 -10.49 5.37 3.27
C VAL A 206 -11.17 4.01 3.46
N ILE A 207 -12.36 3.80 2.89
CA ILE A 207 -13.05 2.49 2.92
C ILE A 207 -12.18 1.41 2.27
N LEU A 208 -11.55 1.70 1.13
CA LEU A 208 -10.67 0.76 0.43
C LEU A 208 -9.42 0.42 1.26
N ILE A 209 -8.84 1.41 1.97
CA ILE A 209 -7.74 1.20 2.90
C ILE A 209 -8.17 0.26 4.03
N VAL A 210 -9.29 0.56 4.70
CA VAL A 210 -9.82 -0.27 5.79
C VAL A 210 -10.07 -1.70 5.31
N LEU A 211 -10.67 -1.86 4.13
CA LEU A 211 -10.92 -3.17 3.53
C LEU A 211 -9.62 -3.94 3.24
N MET A 212 -8.61 -3.27 2.69
CA MET A 212 -7.30 -3.87 2.41
C MET A 212 -6.64 -4.38 3.70
N TYR A 213 -6.56 -3.54 4.73
CA TYR A 213 -5.93 -3.91 6.00
C TYR A 213 -6.75 -4.91 6.82
N ALA A 214 -8.08 -4.93 6.66
CA ALA A 214 -8.93 -5.99 7.20
C ALA A 214 -8.60 -7.34 6.55
N LEU A 215 -8.44 -7.38 5.22
CA LEU A 215 -8.01 -8.59 4.52
C LEU A 215 -6.60 -9.04 4.94
N PHE A 216 -5.68 -8.10 5.19
CA PHE A 216 -4.35 -8.42 5.71
C PHE A 216 -4.45 -9.06 7.10
N SER A 217 -5.24 -8.47 7.99
CA SER A 217 -5.51 -8.98 9.33
C SER A 217 -6.10 -10.40 9.31
N ILE A 218 -7.09 -10.63 8.44
CA ILE A 218 -7.66 -11.97 8.22
C ILE A 218 -6.57 -12.94 7.76
N GLY A 219 -5.71 -12.53 6.83
CA GLY A 219 -4.59 -13.32 6.35
C GLY A 219 -3.59 -13.69 7.45
N PHE A 220 -3.27 -12.77 8.36
CA PHE A 220 -2.37 -13.02 9.48
C PHE A 220 -2.95 -14.01 10.51
N ILE A 221 -4.27 -13.93 10.72
CA ILE A 221 -5.00 -14.81 11.64
C ILE A 221 -5.10 -16.22 11.05
N LEU A 222 -5.59 -16.35 9.81
CA LEU A 222 -5.86 -17.62 9.15
C LEU A 222 -4.63 -18.28 8.53
N GLY A 223 -3.60 -17.49 8.24
CA GLY A 223 -2.37 -17.95 7.61
C GLY A 223 -1.71 -19.08 8.38
N LYS A 224 -1.26 -20.12 7.67
CA LYS A 224 -0.49 -21.22 8.25
C LYS A 224 0.89 -21.28 7.63
N ARG A 225 1.91 -21.48 8.47
CA ARG A 225 3.32 -21.53 8.05
C ARG A 225 3.58 -22.49 6.89
N ARG A 226 2.96 -23.66 6.90
CA ARG A 226 3.16 -24.70 5.88
C ARG A 226 2.50 -24.38 4.53
N ALA A 227 1.51 -23.49 4.50
CA ALA A 227 0.76 -23.14 3.29
C ALA A 227 1.48 -22.11 2.39
N PHE A 228 2.63 -21.61 2.84
CA PHE A 228 3.51 -20.73 2.06
C PHE A 228 4.44 -21.46 1.10
N ARG A 229 4.67 -22.75 1.33
CA ARG A 229 5.44 -23.60 0.43
C ARG A 229 4.62 -23.97 -0.81
#